data_AF-A0A530K0K2-F1
#
_entry.id   AF-A0A530K0K2-F1
#
_cell.length_a   1.000
_cell.length_b   1.000
_cell.length_c   1.000
_cell.angle_alpha   90.00
_cell.angle_beta   90.00
_cell.angle_gamma   90.00
#
_symmetry.space_group_name_H-M   'P 1'
#
loop_
_entity.id
_entity.type
_entity.pdbx_description
1 polymer ?
#
loop_
_entity_poly.entity_id
_entity_poly.type
_entity_poly.pdbx_seq_one_letter_code
_entity_poly.pdbx_strand_id
1 'polypeptide(L)'
;MLQTRQDVLGERFGLQRAAFEAQPFPDLGVRRDRLKRLLALTERHEADICAAIDADFGGRSAHETRLAELFVVRAGIRHALSHLRGWMLERRIATTLP
;
A
#
# COMPACT_ATOMS: atom_id res chain seq x y z
N MET A 1 3.55 4.61 -30.02
CA MET A 1 3.56 5.08 -28.60
C MET A 1 2.39 4.55 -27.78
N LEU A 2 1.14 4.64 -28.25
CA LEU A 2 -0.02 4.10 -27.50
C LEU A 2 -0.03 2.56 -27.40
N GLN A 3 0.24 1.85 -28.50
CA GLN A 3 0.33 0.38 -28.53
C GLN A 3 1.38 -0.16 -27.55
N THR A 4 2.59 0.41 -27.58
CA THR A 4 3.69 0.03 -26.67
C THR A 4 3.36 0.23 -25.20
N ARG A 5 2.56 1.26 -24.86
CA ARG A 5 2.08 1.48 -23.48
C ARG A 5 1.04 0.44 -23.06
N GLN A 6 0.19 -0.03 -23.99
CA GLN A 6 -0.80 -1.08 -23.74
C GLN A 6 -0.12 -2.43 -23.51
N ASP A 7 0.92 -2.75 -24.28
CA ASP A 7 1.66 -4.02 -24.14
C ASP A 7 2.39 -4.11 -22.79
N VAL A 8 3.01 -3.01 -22.33
CA VAL A 8 3.67 -2.94 -21.01
C VAL A 8 2.68 -3.09 -19.86
N LEU A 9 1.49 -2.49 -19.97
CA LEU A 9 0.45 -2.64 -18.93
C LEU A 9 -0.06 -4.09 -18.86
N GLY A 10 -0.26 -4.75 -20.00
CA GLY A 10 -0.66 -6.14 -20.08
C GLY A 10 0.36 -7.09 -19.44
N GLU A 11 1.66 -6.87 -19.73
CA GLU A 11 2.75 -7.64 -19.12
C GLU A 11 2.80 -7.46 -17.60
N ARG A 12 2.77 -6.21 -17.11
CA ARG A 12 2.82 -5.92 -15.67
C ARG A 12 1.62 -6.51 -14.93
N PHE A 13 0.44 -6.48 -15.55
CA PHE A 13 -0.75 -7.10 -14.99
C PHE A 13 -0.61 -8.62 -14.91
N GLY A 14 -0.09 -9.27 -15.97
CA GLY A 14 0.20 -10.71 -15.96
C GLY A 14 1.13 -11.11 -14.82
N LEU A 15 2.19 -10.33 -14.57
CA LEU A 15 3.12 -10.55 -13.46
C LEU A 15 2.45 -10.40 -12.08
N GLN A 16 1.59 -9.39 -11.90
CA GLN A 16 0.86 -9.21 -10.64
C GLN A 16 -0.12 -10.37 -10.38
N ARG A 17 -0.79 -10.86 -11.42
CA ARG A 17 -1.66 -12.04 -11.33
C ARG A 17 -0.89 -13.29 -10.93
N ALA A 18 0.22 -13.57 -11.58
CA ALA A 18 1.06 -14.72 -11.25
C ALA A 18 1.59 -14.65 -9.81
N ALA A 19 1.98 -13.45 -9.34
CA ALA A 19 2.42 -13.26 -7.95
C ALA A 19 1.30 -13.49 -6.93
N PHE A 20 0.06 -13.09 -7.26
CA PHE A 20 -1.11 -13.39 -6.43
C PHE A 20 -1.42 -14.89 -6.40
N GLU A 21 -1.44 -15.55 -7.56
CA GLU A 21 -1.70 -17.00 -7.67
C GLU A 21 -0.67 -17.83 -6.89
N ALA A 22 0.60 -17.39 -6.85
CA ALA A 22 1.65 -18.02 -6.05
C ALA A 22 1.47 -17.87 -4.53
N GLN A 23 0.83 -16.80 -4.05
CA GLN A 23 0.60 -16.56 -2.62
C GLN A 23 -0.67 -15.72 -2.39
N PRO A 24 -1.87 -16.29 -2.56
CA PRO A 24 -3.13 -15.53 -2.54
C PRO A 24 -3.49 -15.04 -1.12
N PHE A 25 -3.13 -15.81 -0.10
CA PHE A 25 -3.40 -15.50 1.30
C PHE A 25 -2.09 -15.49 2.10
N PRO A 26 -1.25 -14.45 1.94
CA PRO A 26 0.00 -14.35 2.69
C PRO A 26 -0.28 -14.37 4.19
N ASP A 27 0.60 -15.04 4.94
CA ASP A 27 0.49 -15.12 6.39
C ASP A 27 0.70 -13.74 7.06
N LEU A 28 0.47 -13.70 8.37
CA LEU A 28 0.61 -12.48 9.16
C LEU A 28 2.02 -11.88 9.07
N GLY A 29 3.07 -12.70 9.07
CA GLY A 29 4.45 -12.26 9.02
C GLY A 29 4.76 -11.53 7.72
N VAL A 30 4.37 -12.13 6.58
CA VAL A 30 4.56 -11.55 5.24
C VAL A 30 3.79 -10.23 5.10
N ARG A 31 2.55 -10.16 5.59
CA ARG A 31 1.77 -8.90 5.53
C ARG A 31 2.40 -7.80 6.39
N ARG A 32 2.89 -8.13 7.59
CA ARG A 32 3.58 -7.16 8.46
C ARG A 32 4.89 -6.67 7.86
N ASP A 33 5.66 -7.56 7.24
CA ASP A 33 6.88 -7.18 6.51
C ASP A 33 6.58 -6.16 5.40
N ARG A 34 5.59 -6.46 4.54
CA ARG A 34 5.18 -5.55 3.46
C ARG A 34 4.75 -4.18 3.97
N LEU A 35 3.96 -4.13 5.06
CA LEU A 35 3.56 -2.87 5.70
C LEU A 35 4.76 -2.09 6.28
N LYS A 36 5.72 -2.78 6.91
CA LYS A 36 6.95 -2.15 7.43
C LYS A 36 7.81 -1.58 6.30
N ARG A 37 7.94 -2.32 5.19
CA ARG A 37 8.67 -1.86 4.00
C ARG A 37 8.00 -0.63 3.38
N LEU A 38 6.66 -0.61 3.32
CA LEU A 38 5.91 0.55 2.86
C LEU A 38 6.12 1.76 3.78
N LEU A 39 6.05 1.57 5.10
CA LEU A 39 6.35 2.64 6.07
C LEU A 39 7.76 3.20 5.86
N ALA A 40 8.77 2.32 5.80
CA ALA A 40 10.16 2.71 5.59
C ALA A 40 10.38 3.43 4.25
N LEU A 41 9.66 3.03 3.19
CA LEU A 41 9.69 3.73 1.90
C LEU A 41 9.20 5.17 2.06
N THR A 42 8.07 5.39 2.73
CA THR A 42 7.56 6.75 2.94
C THR A 42 8.47 7.60 3.82
N GLU A 43 9.11 7.01 4.83
CA GLU A 43 10.04 7.70 5.72
C GLU A 43 11.34 8.08 5.01
N ARG A 44 11.88 7.15 4.20
CA ARG A 44 13.11 7.38 3.42
C ARG A 44 12.94 8.44 2.35
N HIS A 45 11.79 8.48 1.68
CA HIS A 45 11.54 9.35 0.53
C HIS A 45 10.68 10.57 0.86
N GLU A 46 10.58 10.96 2.15
CA GLU A 46 9.76 12.11 2.56
C GLU A 46 10.08 13.39 1.78
N ALA A 47 11.36 13.74 1.69
CA ALA A 47 11.79 14.95 1.01
C ALA A 47 11.49 14.90 -0.50
N ASP A 48 11.74 13.75 -1.13
CA ASP A 48 11.46 13.54 -2.56
C ASP A 48 9.95 13.67 -2.85
N ILE A 49 9.11 13.10 -1.99
CA ILE A 49 7.65 13.17 -2.11
C ILE A 49 7.16 14.62 -1.94
N CYS A 50 7.67 15.34 -0.95
CA CYS A 50 7.33 16.75 -0.77
C CYS A 50 7.73 17.60 -1.98
N ALA A 51 8.94 17.39 -2.52
CA ALA A 51 9.43 18.13 -3.67
C ALA A 51 8.61 17.83 -4.95
N ALA A 52 8.25 16.56 -5.17
CA ALA A 52 7.43 16.17 -6.31
C ALA A 52 6.03 16.81 -6.25
N ILE A 53 5.38 16.75 -5.08
CA ILE A 53 4.06 17.37 -4.89
C ILE A 53 4.14 18.89 -5.01
N ASP A 54 5.16 19.53 -4.47
CA ASP A 54 5.35 20.97 -4.67
C ASP A 54 5.47 21.33 -6.17
N ALA A 55 6.27 20.57 -6.92
CA ALA A 55 6.45 20.77 -8.35
C ALA A 55 5.15 20.56 -9.15
N ASP A 56 4.33 19.56 -8.78
CA ASP A 56 3.07 19.25 -9.46
C ASP A 56 1.98 20.31 -9.19
N PHE A 57 2.00 20.95 -8.01
CA PHE A 57 0.95 21.86 -7.55
C PHE A 57 1.38 23.34 -7.46
N GLY A 58 2.63 23.66 -7.78
CA GLY A 58 3.11 25.02 -7.99
C GLY A 58 3.21 25.87 -6.71
N GLY A 59 3.80 25.35 -5.64
CA GLY A 59 4.03 26.09 -4.39
C GLY A 59 3.38 25.48 -3.16
N ARG A 60 3.17 24.17 -3.13
CA ARG A 60 2.54 23.51 -1.98
C ARG A 60 3.49 23.48 -0.78
N SER A 61 2.97 23.85 0.38
CA SER A 61 3.75 23.78 1.62
C SER A 61 4.17 22.35 1.93
N ALA A 62 5.47 22.16 2.23
CA ALA A 62 5.98 20.88 2.69
C ALA A 62 5.32 20.44 4.00
N HIS A 63 4.90 21.36 4.87
CA HIS A 63 4.20 21.01 6.10
C HIS A 63 2.81 20.44 5.80
N GLU A 64 2.10 21.03 4.86
CA GLU A 64 0.80 20.55 4.41
C GLU A 64 0.91 19.16 3.80
N THR A 65 1.90 18.93 2.92
CA THR A 65 2.16 17.61 2.33
C THR A 65 2.49 16.56 3.38
N ARG A 66 3.31 16.91 4.39
CA ARG A 66 3.59 16.01 5.51
C ARG A 66 2.34 15.65 6.30
N LEU A 67 1.44 16.60 6.54
CA LEU A 67 0.25 16.38 7.35
C LEU A 67 -0.87 15.67 6.59
N ALA A 68 -1.16 16.10 5.36
CA ALA A 68 -2.30 15.62 4.59
C ALA A 68 -2.00 14.29 3.86
N GLU A 69 -0.76 14.09 3.40
CA GLU A 69 -0.41 12.91 2.59
C GLU A 69 0.38 11.90 3.43
N LEU A 70 1.56 12.29 3.90
CA LEU A 70 2.49 11.35 4.55
C LEU A 70 1.99 10.88 5.91
N PHE A 71 1.49 11.79 6.75
CA PHE A 71 0.99 11.43 8.08
C PHE A 71 -0.21 10.49 7.97
N VAL A 72 -1.18 10.77 7.08
CA VAL A 72 -2.37 9.93 6.90
C VAL A 72 -1.97 8.50 6.50
N VAL A 73 -1.08 8.36 5.51
CA VAL A 73 -0.58 7.04 5.07
C VAL A 73 0.18 6.33 6.19
N ARG A 74 1.13 7.00 6.85
CA ARG A 74 1.93 6.40 7.93
C ARG A 74 1.07 6.01 9.13
N ALA A 75 0.11 6.84 9.50
CA ALA A 75 -0.84 6.55 10.58
C ALA A 75 -1.71 5.34 10.23
N GLY A 76 -2.22 5.25 8.99
CA GLY A 76 -2.96 4.10 8.50
C GLY A 76 -2.13 2.81 8.54
N ILE A 77 -0.87 2.85 8.13
CA ILE A 77 0.04 1.70 8.18
C ILE A 77 0.30 1.26 9.62
N ARG A 78 0.59 2.20 10.54
CA ARG A 78 0.83 1.89 11.95
C ARG A 78 -0.42 1.33 12.61
N HIS A 79 -1.59 1.89 12.31
CA HIS A 79 -2.87 1.37 12.78
C HIS A 79 -3.09 -0.07 12.28
N ALA A 80 -2.86 -0.33 10.99
CA ALA A 80 -2.94 -1.68 10.44
C ALA A 80 -1.96 -2.64 11.14
N LEU A 81 -0.69 -2.26 11.32
CA LEU A 81 0.31 -3.09 12.01
C LEU A 81 -0.09 -3.49 13.44
N SER A 82 -0.80 -2.62 14.16
CA SER A 82 -1.27 -2.86 15.53
C SER A 82 -2.46 -3.82 15.58
N HIS A 83 -3.33 -3.83 14.57
CA HIS A 83 -4.60 -4.55 14.60
C HIS A 83 -4.67 -5.75 13.65
N LEU A 84 -3.74 -5.87 12.70
CA LEU A 84 -3.78 -6.84 11.60
C LEU A 84 -3.95 -8.29 12.09
N ARG A 85 -3.29 -8.67 13.19
CA ARG A 85 -3.45 -10.02 13.76
C ARG A 85 -4.91 -10.29 14.11
N GLY A 86 -5.58 -9.35 14.77
CA GLY A 86 -6.99 -9.48 15.16
C GLY A 86 -7.92 -9.49 13.96
N TRP A 87 -7.65 -8.66 12.96
CA TRP A 87 -8.43 -8.62 11.72
C TRP A 87 -8.35 -9.90 10.89
N MET A 88 -7.21 -10.60 10.96
CA MET A 88 -6.99 -11.85 10.25
C MET A 88 -7.58 -13.08 10.96
N LEU A 89 -8.09 -12.94 12.19
CA LEU A 89 -8.67 -14.08 12.91
C LEU A 89 -9.93 -14.58 12.20
N GLU A 90 -9.99 -15.89 11.99
CA GLU A 90 -11.22 -16.54 11.51
C GLU A 90 -12.36 -16.29 12.50
N ARG A 91 -13.50 -15.85 11.96
CA ARG A 91 -14.73 -15.68 12.74
C ARG A 91 -15.66 -16.82 12.42
N ARG A 92 -16.05 -17.58 13.45
CA ARG A 92 -17.12 -18.57 13.31
C ARG A 92 -18.45 -17.81 13.24
N ILE A 93 -19.17 -18.01 12.13
CA ILE A 93 -20.53 -17.52 11.94
C ILE A 93 -21.43 -18.75 11.96
N ALA A 94 -22.52 -18.71 12.73
CA ALA A 94 -23.50 -19.80 12.72
C ALA A 94 -24.10 -19.89 11.31
N THR A 95 -23.97 -21.05 10.67
CA THR A 95 -24.58 -21.27 9.37
C THR A 95 -26.09 -21.38 9.57
N THR A 96 -26.86 -20.47 8.97
CA THR A 96 -28.31 -20.62 8.85
C THR A 96 -28.60 -21.61 7.72
N LEU A 97 -28.31 -22.89 7.96
CA LEU A 97 -28.85 -23.99 7.18
C LEU A 97 -29.93 -24.66 8.05
N PRO A 98 -31.14 -24.90 7.52
CA PRO A 98 -32.18 -25.64 8.23
C PRO A 98 -31.79 -27.09 8.50
#